data_AF-A0A538PTF7-F1
#
_entry.id   AF-A0A538PTF7-F1
#
_cell.length_a   1.000
_cell.length_b   1.000
_cell.length_c   1.000
_cell.angle_alpha   90.00
_cell.angle_beta   90.00
_cell.angle_gamma   90.00
#
_symmetry.space_group_name_H-M   'P 1'
#
loop_
_entity.id
_entity.type
_entity.pdbx_description
1 polymer ?
#
loop_
_entity_poly.entity_id
_entity_poly.type
_entity_poly.pdbx_seq_one_letter_code
_entity_poly.pdbx_strand_id
1 'polypeptide(L)'
;MSRRRKIAIAAGVLVVVAVVLGVLIKRFMDRNRAPMYTDIQEHFKYGSIGTEKRLGVPAPLFDLFPVMFADLLPQDRPGQGYEKLGFLYEPGHKRPIGTTVREMPVEIVGLNCA
;
A
#
# COMPACT_ATOMS: atom_id res chain seq x y z
N MET A 1 18.78 -30.89 36.50
CA MET A 1 17.72 -31.15 35.49
C MET A 1 18.22 -32.18 34.48
N SER A 2 17.44 -33.25 34.23
CA SER A 2 17.82 -34.27 33.25
C SER A 2 17.85 -33.70 31.82
N ARG A 3 18.74 -34.23 30.98
CA ARG A 3 18.88 -33.83 29.55
C ARG A 3 17.55 -33.88 28.80
N ARG A 4 16.70 -34.87 29.11
CA ARG A 4 15.34 -35.02 28.56
C ARG A 4 14.42 -33.86 28.90
N ARG A 5 14.45 -33.36 30.15
CA ARG A 5 13.62 -32.21 30.56
C ARG A 5 14.04 -30.92 29.86
N LYS A 6 15.35 -30.71 29.64
CA LYS A 6 15.87 -29.56 28.88
C LYS A 6 15.41 -29.61 27.41
N ILE A 7 15.48 -30.79 26.78
CA ILE A 7 15.02 -30.99 25.39
C ILE A 7 13.50 -30.75 25.27
N ALA A 8 12.71 -31.28 26.20
CA ALA A 8 11.26 -31.08 26.19
C ALA A 8 10.87 -29.60 26.34
N ILE A 9 11.55 -28.86 27.22
CA ILE A 9 11.33 -27.42 27.38
C ILE A 9 11.74 -26.67 26.11
N ALA A 10 12.91 -26.98 25.53
CA ALA A 10 13.37 -26.33 24.29
C ALA A 10 12.40 -26.59 23.12
N ALA A 11 11.90 -27.82 22.98
CA ALA A 11 10.90 -28.15 21.97
C ALA A 11 9.57 -27.42 22.21
N GLY A 12 9.12 -27.33 23.46
CA GLY A 12 7.93 -26.56 23.82
C GLY A 12 8.05 -25.07 23.48
N VAL A 13 9.20 -24.46 23.80
CA VAL A 13 9.49 -23.06 23.43
C VAL A 13 9.51 -22.88 21.91
N LEU A 14 10.14 -23.78 21.17
CA LEU A 14 10.19 -23.74 19.71
C LEU A 14 8.78 -23.75 19.10
N VAL A 15 7.90 -24.62 19.60
CA VAL A 15 6.51 -24.71 19.14
C VAL A 15 5.76 -23.40 19.41
N VAL A 16 5.89 -22.85 20.62
CA VAL A 16 5.24 -21.57 20.96
C VAL A 16 5.74 -20.44 20.04
N VAL A 17 7.05 -20.35 19.80
CA VAL A 17 7.63 -19.36 18.89
C VAL A 17 7.10 -19.53 17.47
N ALA A 18 7.05 -20.76 16.96
CA ALA A 18 6.52 -21.05 15.63
C ALA A 18 5.03 -20.66 15.50
N VAL A 19 4.22 -20.93 16.52
CA VAL A 19 2.79 -20.54 16.54
C VAL A 19 2.65 -19.03 16.55
N VAL A 20 3.39 -18.32 17.41
CA VAL A 20 3.35 -16.85 17.48
C VAL A 20 3.77 -16.23 16.15
N LEU A 21 4.88 -16.69 15.57
CA LEU A 21 5.33 -16.23 14.25
C LEU A 21 4.29 -16.53 13.16
N GLY A 22 3.68 -17.72 13.17
CA GLY A 22 2.62 -18.07 12.24
C GLY A 22 1.42 -17.13 12.32
N VAL A 23 0.98 -16.79 13.54
CA VAL A 23 -0.11 -15.81 13.75
C VAL A 23 0.28 -14.42 13.27
N LEU A 24 1.51 -13.96 13.55
CA LEU A 24 1.98 -12.65 13.10
C LEU A 24 2.08 -12.55 11.58
N ILE A 25 2.64 -13.57 10.92
CA ILE A 25 2.74 -13.66 9.46
C ILE A 25 1.34 -13.64 8.84
N LYS A 26 0.41 -14.45 9.37
CA LYS A 26 -0.98 -14.46 8.90
C LYS A 26 -1.63 -13.09 9.04
N ARG A 27 -1.49 -12.44 10.20
CA ARG A 27 -2.03 -11.09 10.44
C ARG A 27 -1.46 -10.05 9.49
N PHE A 28 -0.17 -10.15 9.16
CA PHE A 28 0.48 -9.28 8.20
C PHE A 28 -0.05 -9.52 6.78
N MET A 29 -0.16 -10.78 6.35
CA MET A 29 -0.66 -11.16 5.03
C MET A 29 -2.14 -10.82 4.82
N ASP A 30 -2.95 -10.90 5.88
CA ASP A 30 -4.39 -10.60 5.84
C ASP A 30 -4.70 -9.09 5.89
N ARG A 31 -3.68 -8.20 5.89
CA ARG A 31 -3.90 -6.75 5.80
C ARG A 31 -4.63 -6.41 4.50
N ASN A 32 -5.78 -5.77 4.63
CA ASN A 32 -6.66 -5.49 3.51
C ASN A 32 -7.67 -4.39 3.88
N ARG A 33 -7.19 -3.15 4.07
CA ARG A 33 -8.01 -2.02 4.51
C ARG A 33 -7.93 -0.87 3.52
N ALA A 34 -9.06 -0.25 3.23
CA ALA A 34 -9.11 1.00 2.49
C ALA A 34 -9.43 2.14 3.47
N PRO A 35 -8.81 3.32 3.32
CA PRO A 35 -9.21 4.50 4.08
C PRO A 35 -10.68 4.83 3.83
N MET A 36 -11.38 5.13 4.92
CA MET A 36 -12.74 5.66 4.88
C MET A 36 -12.63 7.16 5.16
N TYR A 37 -13.21 7.96 4.27
CA TYR A 37 -13.24 9.42 4.40
C TYR A 37 -14.63 9.82 4.88
N THR A 38 -14.69 10.72 5.85
CA THR A 38 -15.95 11.23 6.40
C THR A 38 -16.61 12.24 5.47
N ASP A 39 -15.80 13.03 4.78
CA ASP A 39 -16.29 13.94 3.75
C ASP A 39 -16.51 13.19 2.42
N ILE A 40 -17.64 13.46 1.79
CA ILE A 40 -18.03 12.77 0.56
C ILE A 40 -17.22 13.22 -0.65
N GLN A 41 -16.77 14.48 -0.68
CA GLN A 41 -15.92 14.97 -1.77
C GLN A 41 -14.55 14.30 -1.70
N GLU A 42 -13.98 14.21 -0.50
CA GLU A 42 -12.75 13.48 -0.24
C GLU A 42 -12.89 11.99 -0.60
N HIS A 43 -14.01 11.37 -0.20
CA HIS A 43 -14.28 9.97 -0.54
C HIS A 43 -14.43 9.76 -2.04
N PHE A 44 -15.05 10.70 -2.76
CA PHE A 44 -15.14 10.63 -4.22
C PHE A 44 -13.76 10.72 -4.88
N LYS A 45 -12.92 11.66 -4.43
CA LYS A 45 -11.60 11.89 -5.02
C LYS A 45 -10.58 10.77 -4.74
N TYR A 46 -10.57 10.24 -3.52
CA TYR A 46 -9.52 9.31 -3.06
C TYR A 46 -10.02 7.96 -2.54
N GLY A 47 -11.33 7.73 -2.56
CA GLY A 47 -11.95 6.51 -2.05
C GLY A 47 -11.68 5.29 -2.92
N SER A 48 -11.31 4.19 -2.27
CA SER A 48 -11.08 2.89 -2.91
C SER A 48 -12.36 2.31 -3.49
N ILE A 49 -12.37 2.03 -4.78
CA ILE A 49 -13.42 1.28 -5.47
C ILE A 49 -13.04 -0.20 -5.70
N GLY A 50 -11.90 -0.65 -5.16
CA GLY A 50 -11.42 -2.03 -5.27
C GLY A 50 -10.49 -2.29 -6.47
N THR A 51 -10.14 -1.26 -7.23
CA THR A 51 -9.19 -1.34 -8.35
C THR A 51 -7.78 -1.70 -7.88
N GLU A 52 -7.41 -1.37 -6.64
CA GLU A 52 -6.08 -1.62 -6.09
C GLU A 52 -5.73 -3.11 -6.12
N LYS A 53 -6.72 -3.99 -5.92
CA LYS A 53 -6.52 -5.45 -5.96
C LYS A 53 -6.34 -6.02 -7.37
N ARG A 54 -6.85 -5.35 -8.39
CA ARG A 54 -6.89 -5.88 -9.77
C ARG A 54 -5.81 -5.27 -10.66
N LEU A 55 -5.62 -3.96 -10.55
CA LEU A 55 -4.77 -3.15 -11.43
C LEU A 55 -3.87 -2.19 -10.65
N GLY A 56 -3.86 -2.30 -9.32
CA GLY A 56 -3.07 -1.41 -8.49
C GLY A 56 -1.58 -1.67 -8.61
N VAL A 57 -0.81 -0.64 -8.28
CA VAL A 57 0.65 -0.66 -8.24
C VAL A 57 1.14 -0.35 -6.82
N PRO A 58 2.27 -0.93 -6.37
CA PRO A 58 2.89 -0.54 -5.11
C PRO A 58 3.09 0.98 -5.02
N ALA A 59 2.64 1.61 -3.94
CA ALA A 59 2.71 3.06 -3.76
C ALA A 59 4.13 3.64 -3.99
N PRO A 60 5.22 3.01 -3.51
CA PRO A 60 6.56 3.50 -3.81
C PRO A 60 6.92 3.48 -5.29
N LEU A 61 6.40 2.52 -6.07
CA LEU A 61 6.63 2.47 -7.51
C LEU A 61 5.83 3.55 -8.23
N PHE A 62 4.58 3.77 -7.83
CA PHE A 62 3.76 4.86 -8.34
C PHE A 62 4.47 6.21 -8.15
N ASP A 63 4.99 6.48 -6.95
CA ASP A 63 5.72 7.72 -6.67
C ASP A 63 7.01 7.85 -7.49
N LEU A 64 7.67 6.73 -7.80
CA LEU A 64 8.93 6.72 -8.55
C LEU A 64 8.76 6.85 -10.06
N PHE A 65 7.66 6.40 -10.65
CA PHE A 65 7.46 6.44 -12.11
C PHE A 65 7.70 7.81 -12.75
N PRO A 66 7.11 8.92 -12.28
CA PRO A 66 7.34 10.23 -12.89
C PRO A 66 8.78 10.72 -12.77
N VAL A 67 9.56 10.21 -11.80
CA VAL A 67 10.97 10.57 -11.59
C VAL A 67 11.87 9.73 -12.48
N MET A 68 11.68 8.41 -12.48
CA MET A 68 12.49 7.45 -13.24
C MET A 68 12.29 7.57 -14.75
N PHE A 69 11.08 7.94 -15.18
CA PHE A 69 10.70 8.08 -16.59
C PHE A 69 10.42 9.53 -16.97
N ALA A 70 11.10 10.48 -16.32
CA ALA A 70 10.89 11.91 -16.54
C ALA A 70 11.15 12.34 -18.00
N ASP A 71 12.04 11.62 -18.69
CA ASP A 71 12.38 11.78 -20.11
C ASP A 71 11.21 11.39 -21.04
N LEU A 72 10.36 10.46 -20.61
CA LEU A 72 9.18 10.01 -21.37
C LEU A 72 7.94 10.88 -21.16
N LEU A 73 7.98 11.83 -20.22
CA LEU A 73 6.87 12.75 -19.98
C LEU A 73 6.81 13.85 -21.05
N PRO A 74 5.64 14.46 -21.31
CA PRO A 74 5.54 15.63 -22.17
C PRO A 74 6.46 16.77 -21.70
N GLN A 75 7.37 17.19 -22.57
CA GLN A 75 8.36 18.23 -22.25
C GLN A 75 7.82 19.65 -22.49
N ASP A 76 6.80 19.77 -23.32
CA ASP A 76 6.11 21.01 -23.69
C ASP A 76 4.99 21.41 -22.72
N ARG A 77 4.67 20.56 -21.75
CA ARG A 77 3.59 20.81 -20.77
C ARG A 77 4.12 21.34 -19.44
N PRO A 78 3.43 22.32 -18.82
CA PRO A 78 3.74 22.79 -17.47
C PRO A 78 3.46 21.70 -16.42
N GLY A 79 4.02 21.87 -15.23
CA GLY A 79 3.85 20.95 -14.10
C GLY A 79 4.99 19.92 -13.95
N GLN A 80 4.86 19.07 -12.94
CA GLN A 80 5.85 18.04 -12.58
C GLN A 80 5.20 16.66 -12.50
N GLY A 81 5.96 15.63 -12.90
CA GLY A 81 5.53 14.24 -12.82
C GLY A 81 4.16 13.97 -13.44
N TYR A 82 3.23 13.45 -12.63
CA TYR A 82 1.88 13.13 -13.08
C TYR A 82 1.07 14.35 -13.57
N GLU A 83 1.37 15.57 -13.13
CA GLU A 83 0.71 16.79 -13.64
C GLU A 83 0.88 16.94 -15.15
N LYS A 84 2.04 16.53 -15.69
CA LYS A 84 2.31 16.55 -17.13
C LYS A 84 1.41 15.59 -17.92
N LEU A 85 0.85 14.58 -17.26
CA LEU A 85 -0.12 13.64 -17.81
C LEU A 85 -1.58 14.10 -17.61
N GLY A 86 -1.81 15.26 -17.00
CA GLY A 86 -3.13 15.84 -16.78
C GLY A 86 -3.75 15.52 -15.42
N PHE A 87 -3.01 14.87 -14.52
CA PHE A 87 -3.46 14.69 -13.14
C PHE A 87 -3.46 16.01 -12.37
N LEU A 88 -4.40 16.14 -11.43
CA LEU A 88 -4.56 17.32 -10.59
C LEU A 88 -4.21 16.97 -9.14
N TYR A 89 -3.57 17.90 -8.44
CA TYR A 89 -3.24 17.79 -7.02
C TYR A 89 -3.96 18.85 -6.20
N GLU A 90 -4.28 18.50 -4.96
CA GLU A 90 -4.80 19.46 -3.99
C GLU A 90 -3.76 19.74 -2.89
N PRO A 91 -3.79 20.94 -2.29
CA PRO A 91 -2.92 21.28 -1.18
C PRO A 91 -3.05 20.26 -0.04
N GLY A 92 -1.93 19.69 0.40
CA GLY A 92 -1.91 18.71 1.49
C GLY A 92 -2.02 17.25 1.05
N HIS A 93 -2.21 16.97 -0.24
CA HIS A 93 -2.22 15.61 -0.77
C HIS A 93 -0.95 15.26 -1.53
N LYS A 94 -0.44 14.05 -1.25
CA LYS A 94 0.77 13.52 -1.90
C LYS A 94 0.48 12.83 -3.23
N ARG A 95 -0.77 12.44 -3.46
CA ARG A 95 -1.22 11.71 -4.64
C ARG A 95 -2.27 12.55 -5.37
N PRO A 96 -2.37 12.43 -6.69
CA PRO A 96 -3.32 13.21 -7.45
C PRO A 96 -4.76 12.74 -7.20
N ILE A 97 -5.72 13.62 -7.46
CA ILE A 97 -7.14 13.29 -7.57
C ILE A 97 -7.28 12.14 -8.57
N GLY A 98 -8.22 11.23 -8.30
CA GLY A 98 -8.41 10.05 -9.14
C GLY A 98 -7.64 8.83 -8.63
N THR A 99 -6.85 8.96 -7.57
CA THR A 99 -6.04 7.87 -7.03
C THR A 99 -6.57 7.33 -5.71
N THR A 100 -6.56 6.02 -5.58
CA THR A 100 -7.01 5.31 -4.39
C THR A 100 -5.84 4.68 -3.69
N VAL A 101 -6.01 4.33 -2.41
CA VAL A 101 -4.99 3.62 -1.66
C VAL A 101 -5.60 2.51 -0.84
N ARG A 102 -4.88 1.39 -0.77
CA ARG A 102 -5.28 0.24 0.02
C ARG A 102 -4.09 -0.30 0.80
N GLU A 103 -4.27 -0.37 2.10
CA GLU A 103 -3.35 -1.02 3.01
C GLU A 103 -3.43 -2.53 2.80
N MET A 104 -2.35 -3.07 2.23
CA MET A 104 -2.05 -4.49 2.12
C MET A 104 -0.62 -4.70 2.67
N PRO A 105 0.00 -5.89 2.63
CA PRO A 105 1.40 -6.08 3.06
C PRO A 105 2.36 -5.03 2.48
N VAL A 106 2.07 -4.57 1.26
CA VAL A 106 2.59 -3.34 0.67
C VAL A 106 1.39 -2.45 0.34
N GLU A 107 1.51 -1.15 0.59
CA GLU A 107 0.48 -0.20 0.20
C GLU A 107 0.34 -0.17 -1.32
N ILE A 108 -0.89 -0.33 -1.81
CA ILE A 108 -1.17 -0.35 -3.25
C ILE A 108 -2.02 0.87 -3.61
N VAL A 109 -1.58 1.58 -4.65
CA VAL A 109 -2.29 2.67 -5.28
C VAL A 109 -3.08 2.15 -6.47
N GLY A 110 -4.34 2.53 -6.56
CA GLY A 110 -5.21 2.28 -7.70
C GLY A 110 -5.72 3.59 -8.30
N LEU A 111 -6.55 3.47 -9.34
CA LEU A 111 -7.28 4.59 -9.92
C LEU A 111 -8.78 4.43 -9.66
N ASN A 112 -9.48 5.54 -9.46
CA ASN A 112 -10.94 5.60 -9.46
C ASN A 112 -11.42 6.48 -10.63
N CYS A 113 -12.67 6.95 -10.55
CA CYS A 113 -13.34 7.66 -11.62
C CYS A 113 -13.24 9.20 -11.52
N ALA A 114 -12.65 9.74 -10.43
CA ALA A 114 -12.49 11.17 -10.26
C ALA A 114 -11.43 11.73 -11.21
#